data_AF-A0A3S4LYR1-F1
#
_entry.id   AF-A0A3S4LYR1-F1
#
_cell.length_a   1.000
_cell.length_b   1.000
_cell.length_c   1.000
_cell.angle_alpha   90.00
_cell.angle_beta   90.00
_cell.angle_gamma   90.00
#
_symmetry.space_group_name_H-M   'P 1'
#
loop_
_entity.id
_entity.type
_entity.pdbx_description
1 polymer ?
#
loop_
_entity_poly.entity_id
_entity_poly.type
_entity_poly.pdbx_seq_one_letter_code
_entity_poly.pdbx_strand_id
1 'polypeptide(L)'
;MLILEANNTIAPVPKPGTLITIPSQMLLPDAPREGVIVNLAELRLYYYPPGENRVQVYPIGIGLQGLETPVMDTRIGQKDPQPDVDADGGHTPTFA
;
A
#
# COMPACT_ATOMS: atom_id res chain seq x y z
N MET A 1 -13.31 -3.40 2.76
CA MET A 1 -12.29 -4.39 3.21
C MET A 1 -12.54 -5.68 2.45
N LEU A 2 -11.69 -6.00 1.47
CA LEU A 2 -12.05 -6.96 0.41
C LEU A 2 -12.29 -8.40 0.89
N ILE A 3 -11.60 -8.84 1.97
CA ILE A 3 -11.81 -10.19 2.50
C ILE A 3 -13.25 -10.37 2.99
N LEU A 4 -13.83 -9.38 3.69
CA LEU A 4 -15.22 -9.48 4.15
C LEU A 4 -16.21 -9.41 2.98
N GLU A 5 -15.94 -8.55 2.00
CA GLU A 5 -16.78 -8.39 0.81
C GLU A 5 -16.85 -9.66 -0.04
N ALA A 6 -15.70 -10.32 -0.26
CA ALA A 6 -15.63 -11.59 -1.00
C ALA A 6 -16.19 -12.78 -0.21
N ASN A 7 -16.43 -12.63 1.09
CA ASN A 7 -16.84 -13.70 1.99
C ASN A 7 -18.03 -13.24 2.86
N ASN A 8 -19.07 -12.68 2.25
CA ASN A 8 -20.19 -11.99 2.92
C ASN A 8 -21.04 -12.84 3.90
N THR A 9 -20.79 -14.15 4.02
CA THR A 9 -21.44 -15.05 4.98
C THR A 9 -20.54 -15.48 6.14
N ILE A 10 -19.30 -14.98 6.26
CA ILE A 10 -18.39 -15.38 7.34
C ILE A 10 -18.69 -14.63 8.64
N ALA A 11 -18.53 -15.32 9.77
CA ALA A 11 -18.58 -14.67 11.08
C ALA A 11 -17.46 -13.62 11.22
N PRO A 12 -17.64 -12.55 12.03
CA PRO A 12 -16.61 -11.53 12.27
C PRO A 12 -15.27 -12.10 12.73
N VAL A 13 -15.31 -13.21 13.46
CA VAL A 13 -14.14 -14.04 13.79
C VAL A 13 -14.37 -15.44 13.20
N PRO A 14 -13.70 -15.78 12.09
CA PRO A 14 -13.81 -17.11 11.50
C PRO A 14 -13.30 -18.19 12.45
N LYS A 15 -13.98 -19.34 12.51
CA LYS A 15 -13.49 -20.50 13.28
C LYS A 15 -12.27 -21.11 12.59
N PRO A 16 -11.36 -21.77 13.33
CA PRO A 16 -10.31 -22.58 12.71
C PRO A 16 -10.90 -23.57 11.68
N GLY A 17 -10.25 -23.68 10.52
CA GLY A 17 -10.72 -24.52 9.40
C GLY A 17 -11.77 -23.87 8.49
N THR A 18 -12.18 -22.61 8.75
CA THR A 18 -13.07 -21.88 7.82
C THR A 18 -12.35 -21.63 6.49
N LEU A 19 -12.97 -22.05 5.39
CA LEU A 19 -12.49 -21.72 4.04
C LEU A 19 -12.80 -20.26 3.74
N ILE A 20 -11.78 -19.53 3.28
CA ILE A 20 -11.87 -18.11 2.94
C ILE A 20 -11.39 -17.94 1.51
N THR A 21 -12.19 -17.27 0.69
CA THR A 21 -11.79 -16.83 -0.64
C THR A 21 -10.90 -15.61 -0.51
N ILE A 22 -9.70 -15.66 -1.12
CA ILE A 22 -8.81 -14.50 -1.20
C ILE A 22 -9.08 -13.77 -2.52
N PRO A 23 -9.67 -12.56 -2.48
CA PRO A 23 -9.95 -11.80 -3.70
C PRO A 23 -8.66 -11.19 -4.23
N SER A 24 -8.06 -11.84 -5.22
CA SER A 24 -6.85 -11.36 -5.92
C SER A 24 -7.15 -10.54 -7.18
N GLN A 25 -8.37 -10.65 -7.72
CA GLN A 25 -8.79 -9.89 -8.89
C GLN A 25 -9.10 -8.44 -8.50
N MET A 26 -8.57 -7.50 -9.28
CA MET A 26 -8.79 -6.06 -9.10
C MET A 26 -8.70 -5.32 -10.42
N LEU A 27 -9.27 -4.13 -10.46
CA LEU A 27 -9.03 -3.17 -11.54
C LEU A 27 -7.73 -2.42 -11.25
N LEU A 28 -6.96 -2.15 -12.30
CA LEU A 28 -5.78 -1.29 -12.16
C LEU A 28 -6.21 0.18 -12.17
N PRO A 29 -5.49 1.06 -11.44
CA PRO A 29 -5.76 2.49 -11.46
C PRO A 29 -5.72 3.05 -12.87
N ASP A 30 -6.56 4.07 -13.11
CA ASP A 30 -6.50 4.88 -14.32
C ASP A 30 -5.38 5.92 -14.20
N ALA A 31 -4.14 5.45 -14.37
CA ALA A 31 -2.92 6.24 -14.27
C ALA A 31 -1.83 5.63 -15.17
N PRO A 32 -0.76 6.39 -15.53
CA PRO A 32 0.39 5.82 -16.21
C PRO A 32 0.94 4.59 -15.47
N ARG A 33 1.19 3.51 -16.21
CA ARG A 33 1.73 2.25 -15.67
C ARG A 33 3.25 2.32 -15.52
N GLU A 34 3.71 3.30 -14.75
CA GLU A 34 5.11 3.61 -14.55
C GLU A 34 5.39 3.87 -13.07
N GLY A 35 6.52 3.36 -12.57
CA GLY A 35 6.96 3.66 -11.21
C GLY A 35 5.97 3.24 -10.15
N VAL A 36 5.63 4.15 -9.24
CA VAL A 36 4.78 3.87 -8.06
C VAL A 36 3.51 4.72 -8.15
N ILE A 37 2.35 4.06 -8.05
CA ILE A 37 1.04 4.69 -7.92
C ILE A 37 0.45 4.32 -6.56
N VAL A 38 0.04 5.31 -5.78
CA VAL A 38 -0.61 5.12 -4.48
C VAL A 38 -2.09 5.47 -4.60
N ASN A 39 -2.97 4.49 -4.33
CA ASN A 39 -4.40 4.70 -4.26
C ASN A 39 -4.86 4.70 -2.79
N LEU A 40 -5.12 5.90 -2.26
CA LEU A 40 -5.56 6.09 -0.87
C LEU A 40 -6.95 5.50 -0.60
N ALA A 41 -7.85 5.48 -1.58
CA ALA A 41 -9.21 4.94 -1.40
C ALA A 41 -9.23 3.41 -1.26
N GLU A 42 -8.25 2.73 -1.87
CA GLU A 42 -8.10 1.28 -1.79
C GLU A 42 -7.04 0.81 -0.79
N LEU A 43 -6.28 1.75 -0.21
CA LEU A 43 -5.13 1.46 0.68
C LEU A 43 -4.10 0.55 0.00
N ARG A 44 -3.77 0.86 -1.25
CA ARG A 44 -2.88 0.06 -2.09
C ARG A 44 -1.80 0.90 -2.76
N LEU A 45 -0.61 0.33 -2.80
CA LEU A 45 0.51 0.76 -3.63
C LEU A 45 0.66 -0.19 -4.81
N TYR A 46 0.75 0.38 -6.00
CA TYR A 46 0.99 -0.30 -7.27
C TYR A 46 2.39 0.07 -7.76
N TYR A 47 3.29 -0.91 -7.89
CA TYR A 47 4.61 -0.73 -8.46
C TYR A 47 4.71 -1.40 -9.82
N TYR A 48 5.13 -0.63 -10.82
CA TYR A 48 5.38 -1.05 -12.19
C TYR A 48 6.90 -1.07 -12.43
N PRO A 49 7.56 -2.25 -12.34
CA PRO A 49 9.01 -2.34 -12.51
C PRO A 49 9.41 -1.93 -13.94
N PRO A 50 10.47 -1.11 -14.10
CA PRO A 50 10.94 -0.71 -15.42
C PRO A 50 11.29 -1.92 -16.30
N GLY A 51 10.79 -1.94 -17.53
CA GLY A 51 11.07 -3.00 -18.51
C GLY A 51 10.30 -4.30 -18.29
N GLU A 52 9.40 -4.37 -17.30
CA GLU A 52 8.58 -5.55 -17.04
C GLU A 52 7.09 -5.27 -17.32
N ASN A 53 6.42 -6.20 -18.00
CA ASN A 53 4.96 -6.16 -18.17
C ASN A 53 4.25 -6.83 -16.99
N ARG A 54 4.48 -6.32 -15.77
CA ARG A 54 3.82 -6.78 -14.54
C ARG A 54 3.56 -5.63 -13.60
N VAL A 55 2.66 -5.85 -12.65
CA VAL A 55 2.40 -4.95 -11.53
C VAL A 55 2.57 -5.71 -10.22
N GLN A 56 3.19 -5.07 -9.25
CA GLN A 56 3.31 -5.55 -7.88
C GLN A 56 2.38 -4.71 -7.01
N VAL A 57 1.52 -5.35 -6.22
CA VAL A 57 0.50 -4.67 -5.42
C VAL A 57 0.73 -4.94 -3.95
N TYR A 58 0.84 -3.88 -3.15
CA TYR A 58 1.11 -3.95 -1.72
C TYR A 58 0.01 -3.22 -0.94
N PRO A 59 -0.51 -3.81 0.15
CA PRO A 59 -1.34 -3.05 1.07
C PRO A 59 -0.50 -2.00 1.79
N ILE A 60 -1.06 -0.83 2.05
CA ILE A 60 -0.40 0.24 2.80
C ILE A 60 -1.28 0.79 3.91
N GLY A 61 -0.65 1.30 4.96
CA GLY A 61 -1.30 2.21 5.90
C GLY A 61 -1.18 3.66 5.40
N ILE A 62 -2.03 4.54 5.89
CA ILE A 62 -1.99 5.98 5.65
C ILE A 62 -1.97 6.73 6.98
N GLY A 63 -1.56 7.99 6.94
CA GLY A 63 -1.58 8.83 8.12
C GLY A 63 -3.00 9.09 8.65
N LEU A 64 -3.11 9.30 9.96
CA LEU A 64 -4.37 9.62 10.63
C LEU A 64 -4.75 11.10 10.40
N GLN A 65 -5.95 11.47 10.85
CA GLN A 65 -6.42 12.86 10.80
C GLN A 65 -5.40 13.81 11.46
N GLY A 66 -5.06 14.91 10.75
CA GLY A 66 -4.02 15.86 11.15
C GLY A 66 -2.58 15.46 10.78
N LEU A 67 -2.39 14.27 10.22
CA LEU A 67 -1.12 13.75 9.68
C LEU A 67 -1.37 13.06 8.32
N GLU A 68 -2.28 13.60 7.51
CA GLU A 68 -2.74 12.94 6.30
C GLU A 68 -1.59 12.72 5.30
N THR A 69 -1.63 11.58 4.61
CA THR A 69 -0.77 11.36 3.45
C THR A 69 -1.24 12.29 2.32
N PRO A 70 -0.42 13.25 1.86
CA PRO A 70 -0.85 14.22 0.86
C PRO A 70 -1.04 13.58 -0.52
N VAL A 71 -1.98 14.11 -1.29
CA VAL A 71 -2.14 13.77 -2.70
C VAL A 71 -1.19 14.63 -3.52
N MET A 72 -0.20 14.01 -4.16
CA MET A 72 0.83 14.70 -4.92
C MET A 72 1.54 13.77 -5.89
N ASP A 73 2.20 14.36 -6.88
CA ASP A 73 3.25 13.70 -7.65
C ASP A 73 4.59 13.89 -6.94
N THR A 74 5.33 12.81 -6.73
CA THR A 74 6.62 12.84 -6.05
C THR A 74 7.54 11.75 -6.58
N ARG A 75 8.78 11.73 -6.08
CA ARG A 75 9.80 10.74 -6.45
C ARG A 75 10.48 10.16 -5.21
N ILE A 76 10.94 8.93 -5.33
CA ILE A 76 11.80 8.31 -4.31
C ILE A 76 13.12 9.10 -4.29
N GLY A 77 13.44 9.71 -3.15
CA GLY A 77 14.68 10.47 -2.95
C GLY A 77 15.84 9.60 -2.49
N GLN A 78 15.58 8.69 -1.55
CA GLN A 78 16.56 7.82 -0.91
C GLN A 78 15.87 6.53 -0.44
N LYS A 79 16.66 5.47 -0.26
CA LYS A 79 16.26 4.23 0.41
C LYS A 79 17.32 3.90 1.46
N ASP A 80 16.93 3.90 2.73
CA ASP A 80 17.77 3.44 3.83
C ASP A 80 17.27 2.06 4.30
N PRO A 81 18.13 1.02 4.34
CA PRO A 81 17.77 -0.26 4.91
C PRO A 81 17.41 -0.22 6.41
N GLN A 82 17.94 0.74 7.17
CA GLN A 82 17.71 0.87 8.61
C GLN A 82 17.46 2.34 8.99
N PRO A 83 16.28 2.89 8.65
CA PRO A 83 15.94 4.27 8.97
C PRO A 83 15.72 4.44 10.48
N ASP A 84 16.27 5.51 11.03
CA ASP A 84 15.85 6.07 12.32
C ASP A 84 14.77 7.14 12.12
N VAL A 85 13.92 7.33 13.11
CA VAL A 85 12.82 8.30 13.04
C VAL A 85 12.92 9.20 14.26
N ASP A 86 12.98 10.51 14.03
CA ASP A 86 12.96 11.53 15.07
C ASP A 86 11.56 11.58 15.71
N ALA A 87 11.46 12.18 16.91
CA ALA A 87 10.20 12.26 17.67
C ALA A 87 9.07 12.95 16.89
N ASP A 88 9.41 13.84 15.96
CA ASP A 88 8.47 14.60 15.13
C ASP A 88 8.10 13.86 13.82
N GLY A 89 8.57 12.62 13.64
CA GLY A 89 8.31 11.81 12.43
C GLY A 89 9.23 12.13 11.25
N GLY A 90 10.27 12.95 11.47
CA GLY A 90 11.33 13.20 10.50
C GLY A 90 12.36 12.08 10.46
N HIS A 91 13.21 12.10 9.43
CA HIS A 91 14.42 11.30 9.36
C HIS A 91 15.58 12.23 9.03
N THR A 92 16.60 12.26 9.88
CA THR A 92 17.84 12.98 9.59
C THR A 92 18.78 12.00 8.88
N PRO A 93 19.03 12.16 7.57
CA PRO A 93 19.90 11.23 6.86
C PRO A 93 21.31 11.27 7.46
N THR A 94 21.76 10.14 8.00
CA THR A 94 23.16 9.99 8.45
C THR A 94 24.02 9.85 7.19
N PHE A 95 24.57 10.96 6.71
CA PHE A 95 25.57 10.93 5.65
C PHE A 95 26.86 10.33 6.23
N ALA A 96 27.23 9.13 5.75
CA ALA A 96 28.58 8.58 5.87
C ALA A 96 29.39 8.90 4.60
#